data_AF-A0A359LLE7-F1
#
_entry.id   AF-A0A359LLE7-F1
#
_cell.length_a   1.000
_cell.length_b   1.000
_cell.length_c   1.000
_cell.angle_alpha   90.00
_cell.angle_beta   90.00
_cell.angle_gamma   90.00
#
_symmetry.space_group_name_H-M   'P 1'
#
loop_
_entity.id
_entity.type
_entity.pdbx_description
1 polymer ?
#
loop_
_entity_poly.entity_id
_entity_poly.type
_entity_poly.pdbx_seq_one_letter_code
_entity_poly.pdbx_strand_id
1 'polypeptide(L)'
;MKTGHRTILNAGKINYQVLRKINLEAARLAVIEYLSTNKGNISDAARTFGIQRTVVYDILKKKKEGNLKDRSYTPLHSPYKTPAEIEDQVVEAKNQTHLGAKRLSVYLQKYKKIKVP
;
A
#
# COMPACT_ATOMS: atom_id res chain seq x y z
N MET A 1 39.59 1.95 24.09
CA MET A 1 38.43 1.26 24.70
C MET A 1 37.91 0.25 23.69
N LYS A 2 37.94 -1.05 24.00
CA LYS A 2 37.51 -2.09 23.05
C LYS A 2 36.00 -1.99 22.85
N THR A 3 35.55 -1.55 21.68
CA THR A 3 34.18 -1.73 21.20
C THR A 3 33.98 -3.23 21.06
N GLY A 4 33.42 -3.87 22.09
CA GLY A 4 33.15 -5.30 22.07
C GLY A 4 32.36 -5.68 20.82
N HIS A 5 32.75 -6.76 20.17
CA HIS A 5 31.95 -7.36 19.10
C HIS A 5 30.54 -7.58 19.64
N ARG A 6 29.56 -6.85 19.10
CA ARG A 6 28.14 -7.14 19.34
C ARG A 6 27.89 -8.53 18.80
N THR A 7 28.00 -9.55 19.66
CA THR A 7 27.44 -10.86 19.38
C THR A 7 25.98 -10.62 19.02
N ILE A 8 25.68 -10.85 17.73
CA ILE A 8 24.32 -10.90 17.26
C ILE A 8 23.77 -12.14 17.94
N LEU A 9 23.16 -11.98 19.11
CA LEU A 9 22.26 -13.00 19.62
C LEU A 9 21.28 -13.22 18.48
N ASN A 10 21.39 -14.38 17.83
CA ASN A 10 20.46 -14.87 16.84
C ASN A 10 19.16 -15.21 17.58
N ALA A 11 18.53 -14.20 18.20
CA ALA A 11 17.12 -14.25 18.53
C ALA A 11 16.41 -14.54 17.21
N GLY A 12 15.60 -15.61 17.20
CA GLY A 12 14.94 -16.10 15.99
C GLY A 12 14.35 -14.93 15.21
N LYS A 13 14.88 -14.70 14.00
CA LYS A 13 14.42 -13.59 13.16
C LYS A 13 13.04 -13.94 12.64
N ILE A 14 12.05 -13.18 13.07
CA ILE A 14 10.71 -13.24 12.51
C ILE A 14 10.77 -12.55 11.15
N ASN A 15 10.35 -13.24 10.09
CA ASN A 15 10.32 -12.64 8.76
C ASN A 15 9.04 -11.81 8.58
N TYR A 16 9.13 -10.51 8.87
CA TYR A 16 8.00 -9.59 8.73
C TYR A 16 7.41 -9.55 7.31
N GLN A 17 8.24 -9.69 6.26
CA GLN A 17 7.76 -9.66 4.88
C GLN A 17 6.84 -10.84 4.55
N VAL A 18 7.14 -12.02 5.11
CA VAL A 18 6.29 -13.20 4.95
C VAL A 18 4.96 -13.00 5.68
N LEU A 19 5.02 -12.54 6.94
CA LEU A 19 3.80 -12.24 7.71
C LEU A 19 2.92 -11.19 7.01
N ARG A 20 3.54 -10.12 6.48
CA ARG A 20 2.85 -9.04 5.77
C ARG A 20 2.13 -9.53 4.52
N LYS A 21 2.68 -10.52 3.80
CA LYS A 21 2.05 -11.12 2.62
C LYS A 21 0.82 -11.95 2.98
N ILE A 22 0.85 -12.64 4.11
CA ILE A 22 -0.27 -13.46 4.60
C ILE A 22 -1.39 -12.56 5.13
N ASN A 23 -1.06 -11.71 6.10
CA ASN A 23 -1.98 -10.74 6.68
C ASN A 23 -1.21 -9.52 7.19
N LEU A 24 -1.44 -8.40 6.51
CA LEU A 24 -0.79 -7.13 6.76
C LEU A 24 -1.10 -6.57 8.17
N GLU A 25 -2.35 -6.63 8.60
CA GLU A 25 -2.78 -6.10 9.89
C GLU A 25 -2.20 -6.91 11.03
N ALA A 26 -2.30 -8.24 10.93
CA ALA A 26 -1.75 -9.15 11.93
C ALA A 26 -0.23 -8.97 12.07
N ALA A 27 0.49 -8.79 10.96
CA ALA A 27 1.93 -8.54 10.99
C ALA A 27 2.27 -7.23 11.74
N ARG A 28 1.48 -6.18 11.55
CA ARG A 28 1.67 -4.89 12.23
C ARG A 28 1.29 -4.96 13.71
N LEU A 29 0.22 -5.68 14.03
CA LEU A 29 -0.19 -5.95 15.41
C LEU A 29 0.91 -6.70 16.17
N ALA A 30 1.50 -7.74 15.57
CA ALA A 30 2.59 -8.49 16.18
C ALA A 30 3.79 -7.59 16.54
N VAL A 31 4.15 -6.63 15.67
CA VAL A 31 5.21 -5.65 15.96
C VAL A 31 4.82 -4.76 17.14
N ILE A 32 3.56 -4.32 17.20
CA ILE A 32 3.04 -3.46 18.27
C ILE A 32 3.03 -4.20 19.61
N GLU A 33 2.56 -5.44 19.63
CA GLU A 33 2.53 -6.29 20.82
C GLU A 33 3.95 -6.54 21.32
N TYR A 34 4.86 -6.92 20.43
CA TYR A 34 6.26 -7.11 20.79
C TYR A 34 6.89 -5.85 21.40
N LEU A 35 6.61 -4.66 20.83
CA LEU A 35 7.07 -3.40 21.39
C LEU A 35 6.54 -3.17 22.81
N SER A 36 5.29 -3.55 23.09
CA SER A 36 4.71 -3.42 24.43
C SER A 36 5.39 -4.35 25.45
N THR A 37 5.72 -5.58 25.04
CA THR A 37 6.46 -6.54 25.87
C THR A 37 7.90 -6.10 26.11
N ASN A 38 8.51 -5.45 25.12
CA ASN A 38 9.93 -5.06 25.14
C ASN A 38 10.18 -3.60 25.58
N LYS A 39 9.32 -3.06 26.45
CA LYS A 39 9.45 -1.69 27.02
C LYS A 39 9.59 -0.57 25.96
N GLY A 40 9.07 -0.79 24.75
CA GLY A 40 9.16 0.16 23.64
C GLY A 40 10.51 0.23 22.92
N ASN A 41 11.39 -0.78 23.05
CA ASN A 41 12.68 -0.77 22.36
C ASN A 41 12.54 -0.99 20.83
N ILE A 42 12.53 0.12 20.09
CA ILE A 42 12.36 0.15 18.63
C ILE A 42 13.51 -0.52 17.88
N SER A 43 14.75 -0.34 18.36
CA SER A 43 15.93 -0.89 17.69
C SER A 43 15.94 -2.42 17.75
N ASP A 44 15.52 -2.96 18.89
CA ASP A 44 15.43 -4.40 19.09
C ASP A 44 14.26 -5.00 18.30
N ALA A 45 13.08 -4.36 18.30
CA ALA A 45 11.96 -4.77 17.46
C ALA A 45 12.33 -4.80 15.97
N ALA A 46 13.00 -3.76 15.46
CA ALA A 46 13.48 -3.73 14.08
C ALA A 46 14.40 -4.92 13.76
N ARG A 47 15.30 -5.28 14.70
CA ARG A 47 16.23 -6.40 14.54
C ARG A 47 15.51 -7.76 14.57
N THR A 48 14.59 -7.96 15.50
CA THR A 48 13.82 -9.20 15.68
C THR A 48 12.92 -9.47 14.48
N PHE A 49 12.27 -8.44 13.94
CA PHE A 49 11.39 -8.55 12.76
C PHE A 49 12.12 -8.43 11.41
N GLY A 50 13.44 -8.17 11.42
CA GLY A 50 14.24 -8.03 10.20
C GLY A 50 13.83 -6.84 9.32
N ILE A 51 13.38 -5.74 9.92
CA ILE A 51 12.91 -4.53 9.23
C ILE A 51 13.73 -3.30 9.62
N GLN A 52 13.59 -2.23 8.85
CA GLN A 52 14.17 -0.94 9.21
C GLN A 52 13.37 -0.27 10.33
N ARG A 53 14.06 0.52 11.17
CA ARG A 53 13.42 1.28 12.27
C ARG A 53 12.34 2.24 11.77
N THR A 54 12.51 2.82 10.58
CA THR A 54 11.52 3.67 9.89
C THR A 54 10.17 2.98 9.74
N VAL A 55 10.17 1.70 9.35
CA VAL A 55 8.96 0.88 9.23
C VAL A 55 8.26 0.73 10.58
N VAL A 56 9.03 0.56 11.67
CA VAL A 56 8.47 0.47 13.03
C VAL A 56 7.80 1.79 13.43
N TYR A 57 8.42 2.94 13.11
CA TYR A 57 7.80 4.25 13.34
C TYR A 57 6.51 4.44 12.53
N ASP A 58 6.49 4.00 11.27
CA ASP A 58 5.30 4.07 10.43
C ASP A 58 4.16 3.20 10.99
N ILE A 59 4.46 2.01 11.51
CA ILE A 59 3.48 1.14 12.17
C ILE A 59 2.88 1.84 13.40
N LEU A 60 3.72 2.48 14.22
CA LEU A 60 3.24 3.25 15.38
C LEU A 60 2.39 4.44 14.97
N LYS A 61 2.75 5.13 13.88
CA LYS A 61 1.95 6.23 13.32
C LYS A 61 0.58 5.74 12.88
N LYS A 62 0.52 4.62 12.16
CA LYS A 62 -0.72 3.96 11.74
C LYS A 62 -1.59 3.52 12.92
N LYS A 63 -0.98 3.00 13.99
CA LYS A 63 -1.69 2.69 15.25
C LYS A 63 -2.35 3.93 15.85
N LYS A 64 -1.64 5.07 15.89
CA LYS A 64 -2.18 6.34 16.40
C LYS A 64 -3.34 6.87 15.54
N GLU A 65 -3.29 6.65 14.23
CA GLU A 65 -4.36 6.98 13.29
C GLU A 65 -5.56 6.02 13.38
N GLY A 66 -5.46 4.93 14.17
CA GLY A 66 -6.53 3.96 14.36
C GLY A 66 -6.71 2.95 13.22
N ASN A 67 -5.86 2.98 12.20
CA ASN A 67 -5.97 2.09 11.04
C ASN A 67 -4.62 1.46 10.66
N LEU A 68 -4.52 0.14 10.80
CA LEU A 68 -3.32 -0.63 10.47
C LEU A 68 -3.26 -1.08 9.01
N LYS A 69 -4.25 -0.77 8.19
CA LYS A 69 -4.24 -1.08 6.75
C LYS A 69 -3.22 -0.23 5.99
N ASP A 70 -2.96 -0.63 4.76
CA ASP A 70 -2.28 0.25 3.81
C ASP A 70 -3.20 1.38 3.38
N ARG A 71 -2.58 2.55 3.21
CA ARG A 71 -3.27 3.70 2.65
C ARG A 71 -3.47 3.43 1.17
N SER A 72 -4.55 3.97 0.61
CA SER A 72 -4.73 3.96 -0.84
C SER A 72 -3.51 4.60 -1.49
N TYR A 73 -2.89 3.90 -2.44
CA TYR A 73 -1.88 4.49 -3.32
C TYR A 73 -2.51 5.48 -4.31
N THR A 74 -3.83 5.41 -4.48
CA THR A 74 -4.61 6.29 -5.34
C THR A 74 -4.60 7.72 -4.80
N PRO A 75 -4.37 8.74 -5.65
CA PRO A 75 -4.49 10.12 -5.25
C PRO A 75 -5.92 10.45 -4.82
N LEU A 76 -6.05 11.38 -3.87
CA LEU A 76 -7.36 11.84 -3.38
C LEU A 76 -8.13 12.64 -4.45
N HIS A 77 -7.41 13.39 -5.29
CA HIS A 77 -8.00 14.23 -6.32
C HIS A 77 -7.19 14.13 -7.61
N SER A 78 -7.88 13.95 -8.73
CA SER A 78 -7.32 13.95 -10.08
C SER A 78 -8.13 14.92 -10.93
N PRO A 79 -7.61 16.12 -11.25
CA PRO A 79 -8.40 17.21 -11.81
C PRO A 79 -8.98 16.91 -13.20
N TYR A 80 -8.28 16.11 -14.00
CA TYR A 80 -8.71 15.71 -15.35
C TYR A 80 -9.29 14.29 -15.39
N LYS A 81 -9.74 13.77 -14.24
CA LYS A 81 -10.37 12.46 -14.21
C LYS A 81 -11.67 12.50 -15.01
N THR A 82 -11.83 11.54 -15.92
CA THR A 82 -13.08 11.36 -16.66
C THR A 82 -14.20 11.01 -15.66
N PRO A 83 -15.38 11.65 -15.74
CA PRO A 83 -16.52 11.27 -14.92
C PRO A 83 -16.89 9.79 -15.12
N ALA A 84 -17.29 9.11 -14.05
CA ALA A 84 -17.60 7.67 -14.09
C ALA A 84 -18.68 7.33 -15.15
N GLU A 85 -19.69 8.19 -15.29
CA GLU A 85 -20.73 8.03 -16.31
C GLU A 85 -20.20 8.01 -17.75
N ILE A 86 -19.12 8.76 -18.01
CA ILE A 86 -18.46 8.78 -19.32
C ILE A 86 -17.55 7.55 -19.47
N GLU A 87 -16.86 7.14 -18.41
CA GLU A 87 -16.06 5.91 -18.39
C GLU A 87 -16.94 4.69 -18.74
N ASP A 88 -18.12 4.57 -18.13
CA ASP A 88 -19.06 3.47 -18.37
C ASP A 88 -19.53 3.44 -19.84
N GLN A 89 -19.84 4.60 -20.42
CA GLN A 89 -20.23 4.71 -21.83
C GLN A 89 -19.10 4.36 -22.80
N VAL A 90 -17.86 4.68 -22.45
CA VAL A 90 -16.66 4.30 -23.22
C VAL A 90 -16.48 2.78 -23.18
N VAL A 91 -16.63 2.16 -21.99
CA VAL A 91 -16.52 0.70 -21.81
C VAL A 91 -17.62 -0.03 -22.58
N GLU A 92 -18.87 0.43 -22.49
CA GLU A 92 -20.00 -0.14 -23.23
C GLU A 92 -19.75 -0.08 -24.74
N ALA A 93 -19.35 1.08 -25.27
CA ALA A 93 -19.05 1.24 -26.69
C ALA A 93 -17.85 0.39 -27.14
N LYS A 94 -16.84 0.23 -26.28
CA LYS A 94 -15.70 -0.67 -26.53
C LYS A 94 -16.14 -2.13 -26.60
N ASN A 95 -17.03 -2.56 -25.72
CA ASN A 95 -17.54 -3.93 -25.70
C ASN A 95 -18.46 -4.23 -26.90
N GLN A 96 -19.23 -3.25 -27.36
CA GLN A 96 -20.12 -3.40 -28.53
C GLN A 96 -19.35 -3.39 -29.85
N THR A 97 -18.37 -2.49 -30.00
CA THR A 97 -17.72 -2.24 -31.30
C THR A 97 -16.35 -2.89 -31.44
N HIS A 98 -15.73 -3.28 -30.32
CA HIS A 98 -14.35 -3.77 -30.21
C HIS A 98 -13.26 -2.84 -30.80
N LEU A 99 -13.60 -1.60 -31.17
CA LEU A 99 -12.69 -0.65 -31.82
C LEU A 99 -11.49 -0.28 -30.93
N GLY A 100 -10.33 -0.09 -31.55
CA GLY A 100 -9.15 0.45 -30.85
C GLY A 100 -9.35 1.91 -30.41
N ALA A 101 -8.56 2.38 -29.44
CA ALA A 101 -8.77 3.66 -28.75
C ALA A 101 -9.01 4.87 -29.69
N LYS A 102 -8.20 5.05 -30.73
CA LYS A 102 -8.38 6.15 -31.71
C LYS A 102 -9.72 6.06 -32.44
N ARG A 103 -10.07 4.85 -32.91
CA ARG A 103 -11.33 4.60 -33.63
C ARG A 103 -12.54 4.74 -32.71
N LEU A 104 -12.40 4.30 -31.45
CA LEU A 104 -13.42 4.44 -30.43
C LEU A 104 -13.69 5.90 -30.08
N SER A 105 -12.64 6.74 -29.97
CA SER A 105 -12.78 8.19 -29.76
C SER A 105 -13.59 8.86 -30.87
N VAL A 106 -13.26 8.55 -32.14
CA VAL A 106 -14.03 9.05 -33.31
C VAL A 106 -15.47 8.54 -33.28
N TYR A 107 -15.68 7.27 -32.93
CA TYR A 107 -17.02 6.68 -32.82
C TYR A 107 -17.85 7.37 -31.73
N LEU A 108 -17.29 7.57 -30.53
CA LEU A 108 -17.94 8.24 -29.42
C LEU A 108 -18.29 9.69 -29.75
N GLN A 109 -17.38 10.40 -30.42
CA GLN A 109 -17.64 11.77 -30.86
C GLN A 109 -18.74 11.84 -31.93
N LYS A 110 -18.76 10.90 -32.88
CA LYS A 110 -19.72 10.88 -34.00
C LYS A 110 -21.11 10.43 -33.57
N TYR A 111 -21.21 9.35 -32.80
CA TYR A 111 -22.48 8.67 -32.52
C TYR A 111 -23.04 8.98 -31.13
N LYS A 112 -22.17 9.13 -30.12
CA LYS A 112 -22.59 9.46 -28.75
C LYS A 112 -22.41 10.95 -28.39
N LYS A 113 -21.80 11.76 -29.26
CA LYS A 113 -21.46 13.19 -29.05
C LYS A 113 -20.63 13.45 -27.78
N ILE A 114 -19.86 12.44 -27.34
CA ILE A 114 -19.01 12.52 -26.16
C ILE A 114 -17.60 12.86 -26.60
N LYS A 115 -17.01 13.90 -26.00
CA LYS A 115 -15.60 14.23 -26.16
C LYS A 115 -14.85 13.80 -24.89
N VAL A 116 -14.02 12.78 -25.02
CA VAL A 116 -13.09 12.37 -23.96
C VAL A 116 -11.83 13.24 -24.07
N PRO A 117 -11.36 13.85 -22.97
CA PRO A 117 -10.15 14.69 -22.97
C PRO A 117 -8.87 13.91 -23.25
#